data_AF-A0A497KFC0-F1
#
_entry.id   AF-A0A497KFC0-F1
#
_cell.length_a   1.000
_cell.length_b   1.000
_cell.length_c   1.000
_cell.angle_alpha   90.00
_cell.angle_beta   90.00
_cell.angle_gamma   90.00
#
_symmetry.space_group_name_H-M   'P 1'
#
loop_
_entity.id
_entity.type
_entity.pdbx_description
1 polymer ?
#
loop_
_entity_poly.entity_id
_entity_poly.type
_entity_poly.pdbx_seq_one_letter_code
_entity_poly.pdbx_strand_id
1 'polypeptide(L)'
;MAKKGLPVVMEGQRINLRVFRRFFYPIQMKHMDKQFIVYSDTKRETEINYNRAEDYDLDDPFNRIKLIRLARATKSLELNPKNPQEYIITVCTNRELYEPHADEIKYIPFDPKRLEPLEDRIKKERRKLDWDERMNPSD
;
A
#
# COMPACT_ATOMS: atom_id res chain seq x y z
N MET A 1 8.68 -22.78 18.14
CA MET A 1 9.40 -21.93 17.14
C MET A 1 8.38 -21.43 16.14
N ALA A 2 7.96 -20.17 16.24
CA ALA A 2 6.83 -19.64 15.46
C ALA A 2 7.24 -19.40 14.00
N LYS A 3 6.42 -19.90 13.07
CA LYS A 3 6.58 -19.78 11.62
C LYS A 3 6.65 -18.31 11.23
N LYS A 4 7.79 -17.85 10.68
CA LYS A 4 8.04 -16.44 10.32
C LYS A 4 7.36 -16.08 8.99
N GLY A 5 6.05 -16.30 8.84
CA GLY A 5 5.32 -16.00 7.60
C GLY A 5 3.97 -16.70 7.47
N LEU A 6 3.19 -16.23 6.50
CA LEU A 6 1.89 -16.79 6.14
C LEU A 6 2.09 -17.99 5.20
N PRO A 7 1.61 -19.20 5.55
CA PRO A 7 1.65 -20.32 4.63
C PRO A 7 0.65 -20.09 3.49
N VAL A 8 1.14 -20.21 2.25
CA VAL A 8 0.31 -20.06 1.05
C VAL A 8 0.60 -21.22 0.09
N VAL A 9 -0.44 -21.71 -0.57
CA VAL A 9 -0.31 -22.67 -1.67
C VAL A 9 -0.48 -21.90 -2.98
N MET A 10 0.56 -21.89 -3.79
CA MET A 10 0.60 -21.17 -5.06
C MET A 10 1.17 -22.12 -6.11
N GLU A 11 0.46 -22.30 -7.23
CA GLU A 11 0.93 -23.14 -8.35
C GLU A 11 1.28 -24.58 -7.92
N GLY A 12 0.51 -25.13 -6.98
CA GLY A 12 0.74 -26.48 -6.43
C GLY A 12 1.91 -26.58 -5.45
N GLN A 13 2.61 -25.48 -5.17
CA GLN A 13 3.72 -25.44 -4.22
C GLN A 13 3.33 -24.72 -2.93
N ARG A 14 3.79 -25.24 -1.79
CA ARG A 14 3.65 -24.58 -0.49
C ARG A 14 4.82 -23.63 -0.30
N ILE A 15 4.50 -22.35 -0.12
CA ILE A 15 5.46 -21.28 0.15
C ILE A 15 5.18 -20.63 1.50
N ASN A 16 6.15 -19.87 1.98
CA ASN A 16 6.04 -18.97 3.13
C ASN A 16 6.05 -17.52 2.63
N LEU A 17 4.96 -16.78 2.85
CA LEU A 17 4.88 -15.36 2.48
C LEU A 17 5.23 -14.49 3.69
N ARG A 18 6.27 -13.67 3.54
CA ARG A 18 6.62 -12.62 4.50
C ARG A 18 6.12 -11.28 4.02
N VAL A 19 5.44 -10.58 4.91
CA VAL A 19 4.75 -9.34 4.59
C VAL A 19 5.32 -8.22 5.44
N PHE A 20 5.76 -7.15 4.79
CA PHE A 20 6.25 -5.93 5.42
C PHE A 20 5.30 -4.78 5.14
N ARG A 21 5.16 -3.85 6.07
CA ARG A 21 4.37 -2.63 5.91
C ARG A 21 5.31 -1.44 5.73
N ARG A 22 5.18 -0.72 4.62
CA ARG A 22 5.90 0.53 4.33
C ARG A 22 5.14 1.72 4.87
N PHE A 23 5.64 2.50 5.81
CA PHE A 23 4.85 3.59 6.40
C PHE A 23 4.96 4.88 5.60
N PHE A 24 3.84 5.60 5.51
CA PHE A 24 3.81 6.96 4.97
C PHE A 24 3.39 7.94 6.05
N TYR A 25 3.91 9.16 5.97
CA TYR A 25 3.57 10.25 6.87
C TYR A 25 2.51 11.16 6.21
N PRO A 26 1.34 11.36 6.83
CA PRO A 26 0.32 12.26 6.30
C PRO A 26 0.76 13.72 6.48
N ILE A 27 0.78 14.48 5.39
CA ILE A 27 1.05 15.91 5.39
C ILE A 27 -0.26 16.62 5.08
N GLN A 28 -0.77 17.37 6.06
CA GLN A 28 -1.94 18.22 5.89
C GLN A 28 -1.53 19.54 5.24
N MET A 29 -2.26 19.93 4.20
CA MET A 29 -2.02 21.15 3.44
C MET A 29 -3.32 21.94 3.30
N LYS A 30 -3.19 23.24 3.04
CA LYS A 30 -4.30 24.16 2.81
C LYS A 30 -4.19 24.79 1.42
N HIS A 31 -5.31 24.93 0.72
CA HIS A 31 -5.43 25.59 -0.58
C HIS A 31 -6.87 26.11 -0.76
N MET A 32 -7.05 27.41 -1.09
CA MET A 32 -8.37 28.06 -1.26
C MET A 32 -9.34 27.77 -0.10
N ASP A 33 -8.85 27.96 1.13
CA ASP A 33 -9.57 27.65 2.38
C ASP A 33 -9.98 26.19 2.62
N LYS A 34 -9.76 25.30 1.65
CA LYS A 34 -9.94 23.85 1.77
C LYS A 34 -8.66 23.18 2.27
N GLN A 35 -8.82 22.10 3.04
CA GLN A 35 -7.73 21.28 3.53
C GLN A 35 -7.68 19.94 2.78
N PHE A 36 -6.47 19.47 2.48
CA PHE A 36 -6.25 18.15 1.87
C PHE A 36 -5.00 17.48 2.46
N ILE A 37 -4.88 16.17 2.25
CA ILE A 37 -3.78 15.37 2.79
C ILE A 37 -3.01 14.73 1.64
N VAL A 38 -1.68 14.82 1.70
CA VAL A 38 -0.77 14.06 0.83
C VAL A 38 0.18 13.25 1.70
N TYR A 39 0.47 12.02 1.29
CA TYR A 39 1.29 11.09 2.06
C TYR A 39 2.74 11.08 1.57
N SER A 40 3.70 11.30 2.46
CA SER A 40 5.14 11.25 2.16
C SER A 40 5.75 9.91 2.55
N ASP A 41 6.57 9.32 1.67
CA ASP A 41 7.23 8.04 1.95
C ASP A 41 8.31 8.20 3.03
N THR A 42 8.16 7.48 4.15
CA THR A 42 9.10 7.56 5.28
C THR A 42 10.33 6.67 5.11
N LYS A 43 10.34 5.81 4.09
CA LYS A 43 11.31 4.73 3.92
C LYS A 43 11.32 3.64 4.98
N ARG A 44 10.45 3.75 5.99
CA ARG A 44 10.40 2.81 7.10
C ARG A 44 9.53 1.61 6.74
N GLU A 45 10.08 0.42 6.98
CA GLU A 45 9.36 -0.84 6.82
C GLU A 45 9.40 -1.64 8.12
N THR A 46 8.30 -2.33 8.44
CA THR A 46 8.27 -3.31 9.52
C THR A 46 7.56 -4.56 9.05
N GLU A 47 8.08 -5.73 9.43
CA GLU A 47 7.35 -6.98 9.24
C GLU A 47 6.03 -6.94 10.04
N ILE A 48 4.95 -7.41 9.44
CA ILE A 48 3.64 -7.41 10.11
C ILE A 48 3.64 -8.42 11.27
N ASN A 49 2.75 -8.21 12.24
CA ASN A 49 2.49 -9.21 13.26
C ASN A 49 1.52 -10.26 12.71
N TYR A 50 2.01 -11.47 12.42
CA TYR A 50 1.18 -12.55 11.87
C TYR A 50 0.06 -13.02 12.80
N ASN A 51 0.16 -12.77 14.11
CA ASN A 51 -0.95 -13.02 15.05
C ASN A 51 -2.09 -12.00 14.91
N ARG A 52 -1.86 -10.93 14.15
CA ARG A 52 -2.82 -9.86 13.84
C ARG A 52 -2.95 -9.70 12.32
N ALA A 53 -2.94 -10.82 11.59
CA ALA A 53 -3.03 -10.79 10.12
C ALA A 53 -4.36 -10.21 9.62
N GLU A 54 -5.43 -10.32 10.41
CA GLU A 54 -6.74 -9.70 10.17
C GLU A 54 -6.68 -8.16 10.04
N ASP A 55 -5.77 -7.49 10.76
CA ASP A 55 -5.55 -6.03 10.62
C ASP A 55 -5.07 -5.63 9.21
N TYR A 56 -4.65 -6.61 8.43
CA TYR A 56 -4.15 -6.48 7.05
C TYR A 56 -5.05 -7.21 6.03
N ASP A 57 -6.20 -7.75 6.46
CA ASP A 57 -7.07 -8.64 5.68
C ASP A 57 -6.36 -9.92 5.20
N LEU A 58 -5.33 -10.38 5.92
CA LEU A 58 -4.49 -11.52 5.53
C LEU A 58 -4.74 -12.77 6.38
N ASP A 59 -5.77 -12.79 7.22
CA ASP A 59 -6.32 -14.00 7.82
C ASP A 59 -7.02 -14.87 6.77
N ASP A 60 -7.68 -14.25 5.79
CA ASP A 60 -8.29 -14.92 4.63
C ASP A 60 -7.24 -15.39 3.60
N PRO A 61 -7.16 -16.71 3.30
CA PRO A 61 -6.32 -17.24 2.22
C PRO A 61 -6.56 -16.60 0.84
N PHE A 62 -7.79 -16.20 0.49
CA PHE A 62 -8.09 -15.60 -0.80
C PHE A 62 -7.44 -14.22 -0.96
N ASN A 63 -7.45 -13.41 0.10
CA ASN A 63 -6.77 -12.13 0.12
C ASN A 63 -5.26 -12.27 0.00
N ARG A 64 -4.65 -13.29 0.64
CA ARG A 64 -3.22 -13.61 0.44
C ARG A 64 -2.89 -13.88 -1.03
N ILE A 65 -3.71 -14.69 -1.70
CA ILE A 65 -3.52 -15.01 -3.12
C ILE A 65 -3.73 -13.79 -4.00
N LYS A 66 -4.75 -12.98 -3.72
CA LYS A 66 -5.00 -11.72 -4.43
C LYS A 66 -3.82 -10.78 -4.31
N LEU A 67 -3.27 -10.62 -3.10
CA LEU A 67 -2.10 -9.79 -2.83
C LEU A 67 -0.88 -10.28 -3.62
N ILE A 68 -0.60 -11.59 -3.60
CA ILE A 68 0.51 -12.19 -4.38
C ILE A 68 0.34 -11.96 -5.88
N ARG A 69 -0.86 -12.14 -6.43
CA ARG A 69 -1.14 -11.90 -7.86
C ARG A 69 -0.90 -10.46 -8.24
N LEU A 70 -1.36 -9.51 -7.43
CA LEU A 70 -1.11 -8.09 -7.62
C LEU A 70 0.39 -7.80 -7.57
N ALA A 71 1.10 -8.34 -6.58
CA ALA A 71 2.54 -8.13 -6.40
C ALA A 71 3.37 -8.66 -7.57
N ARG A 72 2.97 -9.81 -8.15
CA ARG A 72 3.58 -10.33 -9.38
C ARG A 72 3.35 -9.38 -10.56
N ALA A 73 2.11 -8.89 -10.72
CA ALA A 73 1.77 -7.95 -11.79
C ALA A 73 2.51 -6.61 -11.68
N THR A 74 2.77 -6.15 -10.45
CA THR A 74 3.54 -4.92 -10.17
C THR A 74 5.04 -5.17 -10.01
N LYS A 75 5.52 -6.41 -10.16
CA LYS A 75 6.92 -6.80 -9.97
C LYS A 75 7.49 -6.39 -8.60
N SER A 76 6.66 -6.45 -7.56
CA SER A 76 7.02 -6.17 -6.16
C SER A 76 7.01 -7.41 -5.27
N LEU A 77 6.76 -8.60 -5.85
CA LEU A 77 6.98 -9.88 -5.18
C LEU A 77 8.46 -10.27 -5.33
N GLU A 78 9.15 -10.44 -4.21
CA GLU A 78 10.56 -10.80 -4.16
C GLU A 78 10.73 -12.23 -3.65
N LEU A 79 11.74 -12.94 -4.14
CA LEU A 79 12.14 -14.24 -3.60
C LEU A 79 13.27 -14.02 -2.59
N ASN A 80 13.20 -14.66 -1.42
CA ASN A 80 14.30 -14.62 -0.47
C ASN A 80 15.52 -15.39 -1.03
N PRO A 81 16.68 -14.74 -1.23
CA PRO A 81 17.86 -15.41 -1.79
C PRO A 81 18.40 -16.52 -0.89
N LYS A 82 18.07 -16.51 0.41
CA LYS A 82 18.49 -17.53 1.38
C LYS A 82 17.50 -18.69 1.51
N ASN A 83 16.26 -18.53 1.02
CA ASN A 83 15.22 -19.55 1.12
C ASN A 83 14.29 -19.49 -0.11
N PRO A 84 14.43 -20.43 -1.08
CA PRO A 84 13.64 -20.43 -2.30
C PRO A 84 12.15 -20.73 -2.09
N GLN A 85 11.73 -21.17 -0.90
CA GLN A 85 10.32 -21.34 -0.54
C GLN A 85 9.74 -20.11 0.17
N GLU A 86 10.52 -19.04 0.35
CA GLU A 86 10.09 -17.82 1.02
C GLU A 86 10.00 -16.66 0.02
N TYR A 87 8.82 -16.04 -0.02
CA TYR A 87 8.56 -14.84 -0.80
C TYR A 87 8.35 -13.66 0.13
N ILE A 88 8.80 -12.50 -0.30
CA ILE A 88 8.73 -11.24 0.44
C ILE A 88 7.86 -10.28 -0.36
N ILE A 89 6.97 -9.58 0.33
CA ILE A 89 6.20 -8.48 -0.23
C ILE A 89 6.16 -7.34 0.78
N THR A 90 6.32 -6.12 0.28
CA THR A 90 6.04 -4.90 1.04
C THR A 90 4.68 -4.36 0.61
N VAL A 91 3.84 -4.03 1.59
CA VAL A 91 2.49 -3.48 1.39
C VAL A 91 2.37 -2.07 1.93
N CYS A 92 1.44 -1.32 1.37
CA CYS A 92 0.94 -0.07 1.91
C CYS A 92 -0.55 0.10 1.59
N THR A 93 -1.16 1.21 2.02
CA THR A 93 -2.59 1.41 1.75
C THR A 93 -2.81 2.16 0.44
N ASN A 94 -3.94 1.89 -0.22
CA ASN A 94 -4.40 2.64 -1.38
C ASN A 94 -4.46 4.16 -1.13
N ARG A 95 -4.86 4.58 0.08
CA ARG A 95 -4.88 6.00 0.47
C ARG A 95 -3.51 6.66 0.41
N GLU A 96 -2.48 5.95 0.84
CA GLU A 96 -1.13 6.49 0.86
C GLU A 96 -0.52 6.60 -0.53
N LEU A 97 -0.86 5.67 -1.44
CA LEU A 97 -0.27 5.62 -2.77
C LEU A 97 -1.04 6.44 -3.81
N TYR A 98 -2.36 6.29 -3.88
CA TYR A 98 -3.12 6.72 -5.06
C TYR A 98 -4.34 7.58 -4.75
N GLU A 99 -5.05 7.30 -3.64
CA GLU A 99 -6.38 7.89 -3.40
C GLU A 99 -6.53 8.35 -1.95
N PRO A 100 -5.99 9.51 -1.55
CA PRO A 100 -6.04 9.99 -0.16
C PRO A 100 -7.44 10.03 0.45
N HIS A 101 -8.47 10.11 -0.40
CA HIS A 101 -9.89 10.20 -0.06
C HIS A 101 -10.68 8.89 -0.26
N ALA A 102 -10.03 7.75 -0.54
CA ALA A 102 -10.75 6.49 -0.74
C ALA A 102 -11.58 6.11 0.49
N ASP A 103 -12.86 5.77 0.35
CA ASP A 103 -13.73 5.41 1.49
C ASP A 103 -13.23 4.16 2.21
N GLU A 104 -12.80 3.16 1.43
CA GLU A 104 -12.27 1.88 1.93
C GLU A 104 -10.74 1.89 1.91
N ILE A 105 -10.14 1.47 3.03
CA ILE A 105 -8.69 1.29 3.15
C ILE A 105 -8.36 -0.15 2.73
N LYS A 106 -7.51 -0.30 1.71
CA LYS A 106 -7.03 -1.59 1.23
C LYS A 106 -5.52 -1.67 1.27
N TYR A 107 -5.00 -2.79 1.75
CA TYR A 107 -3.58 -3.10 1.62
C TYR A 107 -3.27 -3.61 0.22
N ILE A 108 -2.28 -2.98 -0.40
CA ILE A 108 -1.83 -3.25 -1.75
C ILE A 108 -0.31 -3.39 -1.77
N PRO A 109 0.27 -4.09 -2.77
CA PRO A 109 1.71 -4.17 -2.94
C PRO A 109 2.30 -2.78 -3.17
N PHE A 110 3.35 -2.44 -2.42
CA PHE A 110 4.13 -1.24 -2.65
C PHE A 110 5.02 -1.43 -3.88
N ASP A 111 4.93 -0.52 -4.84
CA ASP A 111 5.81 -0.45 -6.01
C ASP A 111 6.47 0.94 -6.05
N PRO A 112 7.76 1.06 -5.71
CA PRO A 112 8.44 2.34 -5.67
C PRO A 112 8.51 3.04 -7.03
N LYS A 113 8.38 2.30 -8.15
CA LYS A 113 8.38 2.89 -9.51
C LYS A 113 7.08 3.62 -9.83
N ARG A 114 6.01 3.33 -9.09
CA ARG A 114 4.70 3.98 -9.24
C ARG A 114 4.52 5.15 -8.28
N LEU A 115 5.46 5.37 -7.37
CA LEU A 115 5.39 6.48 -6.44
C LEU A 115 5.78 7.78 -7.15
N GLU A 116 4.77 8.61 -7.41
CA GLU A 116 5.00 9.94 -7.97
C GLU A 116 5.73 10.85 -6.95
N PRO A 117 6.55 11.81 -7.42
CA PRO A 117 7.16 12.80 -6.55
C PRO A 117 6.11 13.53 -5.71
N LEU A 118 6.48 13.86 -4.46
CA LEU A 118 5.57 14.52 -3.52
C LEU A 118 4.99 15.83 -4.09
N GLU A 119 5.83 16.64 -4.74
CA GLU A 119 5.41 17.91 -5.35
C GLU A 119 4.35 17.73 -6.44
N ASP A 120 4.46 16.67 -7.25
CA ASP A 120 3.52 16.42 -8.34
C ASP A 120 2.17 15.93 -7.81
N ARG A 121 2.19 15.13 -6.73
CA ARG A 121 0.98 14.73 -6.02
C ARG A 121 0.27 15.93 -5.39
N ILE A 122 1.02 16.85 -4.77
CA ILE A 122 0.47 18.11 -4.25
C ILE A 122 -0.17 18.94 -5.37
N LYS A 123 0.50 19.07 -6.52
CA LYS A 123 -0.05 19.79 -7.69
C LYS A 123 -1.34 19.16 -8.20
N LYS A 124 -1.44 17.82 -8.24
CA LYS A 124 -2.67 17.13 -8.66
C LYS A 124 -3.84 17.42 -7.72
N GLU A 125 -3.63 17.33 -6.41
CA GLU A 125 -4.69 17.64 -5.44
C GLU A 125 -5.14 19.10 -5.52
N ARG A 126 -4.20 20.04 -5.67
CA ARG A 126 -4.56 21.46 -5.90
C ARG A 126 -5.39 21.65 -7.16
N ARG A 127 -5.00 21.04 -8.27
CA ARG A 127 -5.77 21.11 -9.53
C ARG A 127 -7.16 20.52 -9.39
N LYS A 128 -7.31 19.46 -8.60
CA LYS A 128 -8.61 18.85 -8.31
C LYS A 128 -9.49 19.82 -7.54
N LEU A 129 -8.97 20.42 -6.47
CA LEU A 129 -9.69 21.43 -5.69
C LEU A 129 -10.05 22.67 -6.53
N ASP A 130 -9.13 23.15 -7.37
CA ASP A 130 -9.38 24.26 -8.29
C ASP A 130 -10.52 23.93 -9.26
N TRP A 131 -10.58 22.69 -9.75
CA TRP A 131 -11.64 22.24 -10.65
C TRP A 131 -12.97 22.08 -9.91
N ASP A 132 -12.96 21.48 -8.72
CA ASP A 132 -14.15 21.32 -7.88
C ASP A 132 -14.77 22.69 -7.53
N GLU A 133 -13.95 23.69 -7.19
CA GLU A 133 -14.40 25.07 -6.94
C GLU A 133 -15.01 25.73 -8.18
N ARG A 134 -14.46 25.48 -9.37
CA ARG A 134 -15.02 26.01 -10.62
C ARG A 134 -16.37 25.40 -10.96
N MET A 135 -16.55 24.11 -10.65
CA MET A 135 -17.79 23.39 -10.94
C MET A 135 -18.86 23.64 -9.87
N ASN A 136 -18.44 23.86 -8.62
CA ASN A 136 -19.30 24.16 -7.48
C ASN A 136 -18.68 25.30 -6.66
N PRO A 137 -18.84 26.56 -7.09
CA PRO A 137 -18.30 27.70 -6.37
C PRO A 137 -18.95 27.80 -4.98
N SER A 138 -18.12 28.07 -3.97
CA SER A 138 -18.59 28.35 -2.62
C SER A 138 -19.14 29.79 -2.62
N ASP A 139 -20.44 29.96 -2.37
CA ASP A 139 -21.13 31.26 -2.29
C ASP A 139 -20.55 32.20 -1.22
#